data_AF-A0A8T3M181-F1
#
_entry.id   AF-A0A8T3M181-F1
#
_cell.length_a   1.000
_cell.length_b   1.000
_cell.length_c   1.000
_cell.angle_alpha   90.00
_cell.angle_beta   90.00
_cell.angle_gamma   90.00
#
_symmetry.space_group_name_H-M   'P 1'
#
loop_
_entity.id
_entity.type
_entity.pdbx_description
1 polymer ?
#
loop_
_entity_poly.entity_id
_entity_poly.type
_entity_poly.pdbx_seq_one_letter_code
_entity_poly.pdbx_strand_id
1 'polypeptide(L)'
;MASLVALILALAACTSVAPTPSVPESSSPRTSTAPPITPTPTPSPSPEPTPTPAPEIEVPLAVVTGYTNTRASISAVEVEAARTDDTIIQACELFTAVNPVPRCLESAEIVPHLLANPDQVALLPAGLVVPTVKVLPVDGADLFGDADARSMPYPFTTII
;
A
#
# COMPACT_ATOMS: atom_id res chain seq x y z
N MET A 1 -35.86 -22.90 -10.80
CA MET A 1 -35.52 -23.44 -9.47
C MET A 1 -34.81 -22.33 -8.72
N ALA A 2 -35.55 -21.40 -8.10
CA ALA A 2 -36.09 -21.50 -6.74
C ALA A 2 -35.01 -21.33 -5.65
N SER A 3 -35.06 -20.17 -4.95
CA SER A 3 -34.77 -19.96 -3.51
C SER A 3 -33.34 -20.29 -3.01
N LEU A 4 -32.73 -19.70 -1.98
CA LEU A 4 -32.98 -18.70 -0.94
C LEU A 4 -31.57 -18.61 -0.26
N VAL A 5 -31.11 -17.53 0.37
CA VAL A 5 -31.14 -17.34 1.82
C VAL A 5 -30.32 -16.07 2.13
N ALA A 6 -30.96 -15.15 2.83
CA ALA A 6 -30.37 -14.01 3.50
C ALA A 6 -29.99 -14.36 4.95
N LEU A 7 -28.92 -13.75 5.49
CA LEU A 7 -28.65 -13.64 6.94
C LEU A 7 -27.57 -12.54 7.13
N ILE A 8 -27.87 -11.28 7.44
CA ILE A 8 -28.34 -10.63 8.70
C ILE A 8 -27.32 -10.63 9.87
N LEU A 9 -26.83 -9.40 10.13
CA LEU A 9 -26.42 -8.74 11.40
C LEU A 9 -25.37 -9.36 12.34
N ALA A 10 -24.36 -8.57 12.75
CA ALA A 10 -24.41 -7.74 13.98
C ALA A 10 -23.04 -7.15 14.38
N LEU A 11 -23.07 -5.89 14.85
CA LEU A 11 -21.97 -5.19 15.51
C LEU A 11 -21.68 -5.75 16.90
N ALA A 12 -20.41 -5.72 17.34
CA ALA A 12 -20.07 -5.73 18.76
C ALA A 12 -18.76 -4.97 19.03
N ALA A 13 -18.90 -3.82 19.69
CA ALA A 13 -17.82 -3.02 20.25
C ALA A 13 -17.31 -3.67 21.55
N CYS A 14 -15.99 -3.71 21.75
CA CYS A 14 -15.38 -4.13 23.01
C CYS A 14 -14.85 -2.90 23.77
N THR A 15 -15.60 -2.43 24.75
CA THR A 15 -15.07 -1.60 25.85
C THR A 15 -14.87 -2.51 27.06
N SER A 16 -13.65 -2.57 27.59
CA SER A 16 -13.34 -3.32 28.81
C SER A 16 -13.02 -2.34 29.93
N VAL A 17 -13.95 -2.24 30.88
CA VAL A 17 -13.78 -1.60 32.19
C VAL A 17 -13.71 -2.73 33.22
N ALA A 18 -12.62 -2.80 33.98
CA ALA A 18 -12.48 -3.73 35.10
C ALA A 18 -12.61 -2.97 36.44
N PRO A 19 -13.39 -3.49 37.41
CA PRO A 19 -13.69 -2.82 38.67
C PRO A 19 -12.70 -3.15 39.81
N THR A 20 -12.61 -2.18 40.72
CA THR A 20 -12.01 -2.21 42.06
C THR A 20 -12.49 -3.35 42.96
N PRO A 21 -11.62 -3.90 43.82
CA PRO A 21 -12.03 -4.47 45.10
C PRO A 21 -11.44 -3.73 46.32
N SER A 22 -12.31 -3.53 47.31
CA SER A 22 -12.09 -2.93 48.63
C SER A 22 -11.72 -3.99 49.70
N VAL A 23 -11.56 -3.51 50.97
CA VAL A 23 -11.77 -4.18 52.29
C VAL A 23 -10.47 -4.61 53.04
N PRO A 24 -10.35 -4.63 54.41
CA PRO A 24 -10.90 -3.80 55.51
C PRO A 24 -9.85 -3.32 56.57
N GLU A 25 -10.38 -2.71 57.63
CA GLU A 25 -9.89 -2.14 58.90
C GLU A 25 -8.81 -2.86 59.75
N SER A 26 -8.04 -2.06 60.53
CA SER A 26 -7.99 -2.08 62.02
C SER A 26 -6.57 -1.83 62.59
N SER A 27 -6.40 -0.74 63.36
CA SER A 27 -5.61 -0.62 64.62
C SER A 27 -5.02 0.79 64.86
N SER A 28 -5.58 1.46 65.87
CA SER A 28 -5.17 2.56 66.76
C SER A 28 -3.68 3.01 66.92
N PRO A 29 -3.43 4.17 67.58
CA PRO A 29 -2.58 5.26 67.08
C PRO A 29 -1.17 5.32 67.66
N ARG A 30 -0.25 5.98 66.93
CA ARG A 30 0.98 6.57 67.49
C ARG A 30 1.14 8.00 67.02
N THR A 31 1.07 8.91 67.97
CA THR A 31 1.55 10.29 67.88
C THR A 31 3.05 10.27 67.57
N SER A 32 3.42 10.74 66.38
CA SER A 32 4.79 11.13 66.06
C SER A 32 4.73 12.35 65.15
N THR A 33 5.15 13.48 65.70
CA THR A 33 5.28 14.77 65.03
C THR A 33 6.22 14.62 63.82
N ALA A 34 5.65 14.58 62.61
CA ALA A 34 6.39 14.64 61.36
C ALA A 34 6.54 16.10 60.90
N PRO A 35 7.71 16.51 60.36
CA PRO A 35 7.94 17.87 59.88
C PRO A 35 7.08 18.20 58.65
N PRO A 36 6.83 19.49 58.35
CA PRO A 36 5.97 19.91 57.24
C PRO A 36 6.56 19.47 55.89
N ILE A 37 5.87 18.55 55.22
CA ILE A 37 6.15 18.13 53.84
C ILE A 37 5.74 19.26 52.89
N THR A 38 6.73 19.86 52.24
CA THR A 38 6.54 20.85 51.17
C THR A 38 5.94 20.15 49.95
N PRO A 39 4.86 20.65 49.31
CA PRO A 39 4.32 20.02 48.12
C PRO A 39 5.36 20.08 47.00
N THR A 40 5.74 18.92 46.47
CA THR A 40 6.61 18.83 45.30
C THR A 40 5.82 19.30 44.07
N PRO A 41 6.29 20.28 43.28
CA PRO A 41 5.62 20.67 42.04
C PRO A 41 5.51 19.47 41.08
N THR A 42 4.27 19.15 40.69
CA THR A 42 3.98 18.16 39.64
C THR A 42 4.62 18.60 38.33
N PRO A 43 5.40 17.75 37.64
CA PRO A 43 5.96 18.11 36.34
C PRO A 43 4.82 18.30 35.32
N SER A 44 4.87 19.43 34.61
CA SER A 44 3.96 19.71 33.49
C SER A 44 4.13 18.65 32.39
N PRO A 45 3.05 18.21 31.72
CA PRO A 45 3.17 17.30 30.58
C PRO A 45 3.99 17.97 29.48
N SER A 46 5.00 17.26 28.98
CA SER A 46 5.77 17.66 27.81
C SER A 46 4.87 17.59 26.57
N PRO A 47 4.97 18.54 25.62
CA PRO A 47 4.25 18.44 24.36
C PRO A 47 4.63 17.15 23.63
N GLU A 48 3.62 16.48 23.07
CA GLU A 48 3.79 15.30 22.24
C GLU A 48 4.50 15.69 20.94
N PRO A 49 5.52 14.94 20.48
CA PRO A 49 6.21 15.28 19.24
C PRO A 49 5.24 15.22 18.06
N THR A 50 5.23 16.29 17.25
CA THR A 50 4.50 16.30 15.99
C THR A 50 5.15 15.29 15.02
N PRO A 51 4.37 14.41 14.37
CA PRO A 51 4.94 13.49 13.39
C PRO A 51 5.59 14.26 12.25
N THR A 52 6.81 13.84 11.88
CA THR A 52 7.50 14.36 10.70
C THR A 52 6.87 13.73 9.45
N PRO A 53 6.56 14.49 8.39
CA PRO A 53 6.06 13.94 7.13
C PRO A 53 7.03 12.90 6.57
N ALA A 54 6.50 11.79 6.05
CA ALA A 54 7.30 10.82 5.32
C ALA A 54 7.76 11.41 3.97
N PRO A 55 8.97 11.10 3.51
CA PRO A 55 9.42 11.53 2.19
C PRO A 55 8.63 10.80 1.10
N GLU A 56 8.27 11.54 0.04
CA GLU A 56 7.71 10.99 -1.20
C GLU A 56 8.77 10.15 -1.93
N ILE A 57 8.40 8.94 -2.38
CA ILE A 57 9.34 8.02 -3.05
C ILE A 57 8.91 7.84 -4.50
N GLU A 58 9.83 8.12 -5.44
CA GLU A 58 9.64 7.77 -6.84
C GLU A 58 9.87 6.27 -7.06
N VAL A 59 8.87 5.59 -7.59
CA VAL A 59 8.89 4.16 -7.91
C VAL A 59 8.75 3.97 -9.42
N PRO A 60 9.68 3.24 -10.06
CA PRO A 60 9.57 2.97 -11.49
C PRO A 60 8.48 1.93 -11.79
N LEU A 61 7.81 2.13 -12.92
CA LEU A 61 6.70 1.31 -13.40
C LEU A 61 7.15 0.47 -14.59
N ALA A 62 7.39 -0.81 -14.37
CA ALA A 62 7.73 -1.74 -15.44
C ALA A 62 6.55 -1.89 -16.40
N VAL A 63 6.83 -1.81 -17.71
CA VAL A 63 5.87 -2.19 -18.73
C VAL A 63 5.95 -3.71 -18.89
N VAL A 64 4.87 -4.42 -18.58
CA VAL A 64 4.85 -5.89 -18.56
C VAL A 64 3.77 -6.45 -19.45
N THR A 65 3.97 -7.68 -19.90
CA THR A 65 3.01 -8.45 -20.71
C THR A 65 3.10 -9.93 -20.34
N GLY A 66 2.23 -10.78 -20.90
CA GLY A 66 2.30 -12.21 -20.65
C GLY A 66 3.61 -12.81 -21.18
N TYR A 67 4.16 -13.80 -20.47
CA TYR A 67 5.45 -14.40 -20.82
C TYR A 67 5.50 -14.96 -22.25
N THR A 68 4.38 -15.48 -22.77
CA THR A 68 4.29 -16.10 -24.10
C THR A 68 4.09 -15.10 -25.24
N ASN A 69 3.95 -13.81 -24.96
CA ASN A 69 3.81 -12.79 -25.99
C ASN A 69 5.11 -12.65 -26.79
N THR A 70 5.04 -12.32 -28.09
CA THR A 70 6.23 -12.26 -28.96
C THR A 70 6.85 -10.87 -29.08
N ARG A 71 6.22 -9.83 -28.50
CA ARG A 71 6.71 -8.44 -28.55
C ARG A 71 8.06 -8.32 -27.83
N ALA A 72 9.09 -7.83 -28.53
CA ALA A 72 10.42 -7.70 -27.94
C ALA A 72 10.60 -6.39 -27.14
N SER A 73 9.89 -5.33 -27.52
CA SER A 73 9.98 -4.01 -26.91
C SER A 73 8.74 -3.16 -27.21
N ILE A 74 8.66 -2.00 -26.58
CA ILE A 74 7.59 -1.02 -26.78
C ILE A 74 8.20 0.39 -26.76
N SER A 75 7.61 1.36 -27.45
CA SER A 75 8.02 2.76 -27.35
C SER A 75 7.26 3.51 -26.26
N ALA A 76 7.84 4.56 -25.69
CA ALA A 76 7.16 5.36 -24.67
C ALA A 76 5.88 6.02 -25.22
N VAL A 77 5.91 6.43 -26.51
CA VAL A 77 4.76 6.99 -27.20
C VAL A 77 3.61 5.99 -27.31
N GLU A 78 3.91 4.72 -27.59
CA GLU A 78 2.88 3.67 -27.64
C GLU A 78 2.27 3.40 -26.27
N VAL A 79 3.07 3.43 -25.19
CA VAL A 79 2.55 3.27 -23.82
C VAL A 79 1.63 4.43 -23.46
N GLU A 80 2.04 5.66 -23.74
CA GLU A 80 1.22 6.85 -23.44
C GLU A 80 -0.05 6.93 -24.30
N ALA A 81 0.03 6.53 -25.58
CA ALA A 81 -1.15 6.34 -26.41
C ALA A 81 -2.07 5.28 -25.80
N ALA A 82 -1.51 4.15 -25.35
CA ALA A 82 -2.29 3.09 -24.71
C ALA A 82 -2.91 3.52 -23.37
N ARG A 83 -2.25 4.40 -22.60
CA ARG A 83 -2.83 5.03 -21.40
C ARG A 83 -3.98 5.97 -21.75
N THR A 84 -3.81 6.77 -22.80
CA THR A 84 -4.82 7.73 -23.27
C THR A 84 -6.06 7.03 -23.83
N ASP A 85 -5.84 5.94 -24.56
CA ASP A 85 -6.89 5.12 -25.18
C ASP A 85 -7.49 4.09 -24.22
N ASP A 86 -7.04 4.04 -22.97
CA ASP A 86 -7.47 3.07 -21.94
C ASP A 86 -7.33 1.61 -22.42
N THR A 87 -6.19 1.28 -23.03
CA THR A 87 -5.87 -0.06 -23.53
C THR A 87 -4.77 -0.77 -22.73
N ILE A 88 -4.04 -0.03 -21.89
CA ILE A 88 -3.06 -0.58 -20.96
C ILE A 88 -3.68 -0.80 -19.58
N ILE A 89 -3.36 -1.93 -18.95
CA ILE A 89 -3.82 -2.23 -17.58
C ILE A 89 -2.98 -1.43 -16.59
N GLN A 90 -3.66 -0.81 -15.61
CA GLN A 90 -3.03 -0.05 -14.54
C GLN A 90 -3.43 -0.60 -13.17
N ALA A 91 -2.52 -0.45 -12.20
CA ALA A 91 -2.78 -0.75 -10.80
C ALA A 91 -3.73 0.30 -10.20
N CYS A 92 -4.94 -0.11 -9.80
CA CYS A 92 -5.97 0.80 -9.30
C CYS A 92 -5.57 1.62 -8.08
N GLU A 93 -4.74 1.04 -7.23
CA GLU A 93 -4.25 1.65 -6.02
C GLU A 93 -3.21 2.76 -6.29
N LEU A 94 -2.62 2.80 -7.49
CA LEU A 94 -1.62 3.81 -7.88
C LEU A 94 -2.20 4.91 -8.77
N PHE A 95 -3.24 4.57 -9.52
CA PHE A 95 -3.87 5.49 -10.45
C PHE A 95 -5.34 5.62 -10.08
N THR A 96 -5.77 6.82 -9.73
CA THR A 96 -7.20 7.16 -9.66
C THR A 96 -7.75 7.14 -11.08
N ALA A 97 -8.07 5.94 -11.59
CA ALA A 97 -8.57 5.77 -12.94
C ALA A 97 -9.84 6.61 -13.13
N VAL A 98 -9.83 7.49 -14.12
CA VAL A 98 -10.98 8.32 -14.50
C VAL A 98 -12.11 7.47 -15.11
N ASN A 99 -11.80 6.24 -15.54
CA ASN A 99 -12.77 5.28 -16.06
C ASN A 99 -12.73 3.96 -15.28
N PRO A 100 -13.84 3.57 -14.61
CA PRO A 100 -13.91 2.28 -13.96
C PRO A 100 -14.16 1.17 -15.00
N VAL A 101 -13.22 0.22 -15.05
CA VAL A 101 -13.34 -1.16 -15.57
C VAL A 101 -13.58 -1.27 -17.10
N PRO A 102 -12.74 -2.05 -17.84
CA PRO A 102 -11.95 -3.21 -17.37
C PRO A 102 -10.43 -3.02 -17.30
N ARG A 103 -9.93 -1.79 -17.19
CA ARG A 103 -8.50 -1.48 -17.42
C ARG A 103 -7.72 -1.06 -16.18
N CYS A 104 -8.39 -1.16 -15.05
CA CYS A 104 -7.87 -0.94 -13.73
C CYS A 104 -8.03 -2.27 -12.97
N LEU A 105 -6.92 -2.84 -12.50
CA LEU A 105 -6.90 -4.05 -11.68
C LEU A 105 -6.07 -3.77 -10.43
N GLU A 106 -6.32 -4.50 -9.34
CA GLU A 106 -5.38 -4.52 -8.21
C GLU A 106 -4.04 -5.09 -8.69
N SER A 107 -2.90 -4.60 -8.18
CA SER A 107 -1.58 -5.11 -8.63
C SER A 107 -1.45 -6.64 -8.52
N ALA A 108 -2.10 -7.24 -7.52
CA ALA A 108 -2.10 -8.69 -7.32
C ALA A 108 -2.83 -9.47 -8.42
N GLU A 109 -3.79 -8.85 -9.12
CA GLU A 109 -4.58 -9.46 -10.18
C GLU A 109 -3.97 -9.27 -11.58
N ILE A 110 -3.06 -8.31 -11.74
CA ILE A 110 -2.40 -8.01 -13.02
C ILE A 110 -1.66 -9.25 -13.57
N VAL A 111 -0.86 -9.92 -12.74
CA VAL A 111 -0.06 -11.09 -13.19
C VAL A 111 -0.97 -12.25 -13.63
N PRO A 112 -1.95 -12.73 -12.83
CA PRO A 112 -2.94 -13.70 -13.29
C PRO A 112 -3.67 -13.29 -14.57
N HIS A 113 -3.99 -12.00 -14.73
CA HIS A 113 -4.65 -11.48 -15.92
C HIS A 113 -3.79 -11.62 -17.18
N LEU A 114 -2.50 -11.25 -17.09
CA LEU A 114 -1.54 -11.34 -18.19
C LEU A 114 -1.19 -12.79 -18.55
N LEU A 115 -1.24 -13.71 -17.59
CA LEU A 115 -1.14 -15.15 -17.84
C LEU A 115 -2.29 -15.67 -18.69
N ALA A 116 -3.51 -15.21 -18.42
CA ALA A 116 -4.70 -15.59 -19.18
C ALA A 116 -4.81 -14.84 -20.53
N ASN A 117 -4.28 -13.61 -20.60
CA ASN A 117 -4.36 -12.71 -21.75
C ASN A 117 -2.97 -12.19 -22.13
N PRO A 118 -2.12 -13.03 -22.75
CA PRO A 118 -0.72 -12.69 -22.91
C PRO A 118 -0.47 -11.49 -23.82
N ASP A 119 -1.40 -11.16 -24.73
CA ASP A 119 -1.24 -10.03 -25.65
C ASP A 119 -1.55 -8.67 -25.05
N GLN A 120 -1.99 -8.64 -23.79
CA GLN A 120 -2.22 -7.39 -23.08
C GLN A 120 -0.94 -6.86 -22.43
N VAL A 121 -0.94 -5.56 -22.17
CA VAL A 121 0.17 -4.85 -21.55
C VAL A 121 -0.34 -4.19 -20.27
N ALA A 122 0.49 -4.17 -19.23
CA ALA A 122 0.20 -3.52 -17.96
C ALA A 122 1.38 -2.68 -17.47
N LEU A 123 1.08 -1.71 -16.61
CA LEU A 123 2.07 -1.03 -15.78
C LEU A 123 2.06 -1.67 -14.40
N LEU A 124 3.22 -2.13 -13.95
CA LEU A 124 3.39 -2.75 -12.65
C LEU A 124 4.59 -2.12 -11.91
N PRO A 125 4.50 -1.78 -10.63
CA PRO A 125 5.65 -1.35 -9.85
C PRO A 125 6.80 -2.35 -9.98
N ALA A 126 8.02 -1.86 -10.17
CA ALA A 126 9.18 -2.71 -10.38
C ALA A 126 9.36 -3.74 -9.25
N GLY A 127 9.05 -3.38 -8.00
CA GLY A 127 9.13 -4.29 -6.84
C GLY A 127 8.12 -5.45 -6.85
N LEU A 128 7.09 -5.40 -7.72
CA LEU A 128 6.07 -6.43 -7.85
C LEU A 128 6.23 -7.29 -9.10
N VAL A 129 7.22 -7.01 -9.94
CA VAL A 129 7.52 -7.81 -11.12
C VAL A 129 8.01 -9.18 -10.71
N VAL A 130 7.37 -10.22 -11.23
CA VAL A 130 7.72 -11.63 -11.00
C VAL A 130 8.16 -12.30 -12.30
N PRO A 131 8.96 -13.38 -12.27
CA PRO A 131 9.49 -14.04 -13.48
C PRO A 131 8.42 -14.66 -14.40
N THR A 132 7.16 -14.70 -13.97
CA THR A 132 6.03 -15.24 -14.71
C THR A 132 5.47 -14.26 -15.75
N VAL A 133 5.88 -12.99 -15.70
CA VAL A 133 5.56 -11.99 -16.72
C VAL A 133 6.83 -11.57 -17.45
N LYS A 134 6.67 -11.05 -18.66
CA LYS A 134 7.78 -10.51 -19.45
C LYS A 134 7.78 -9.01 -19.34
N VAL A 135 8.92 -8.43 -18.97
CA VAL A 135 9.15 -6.98 -19.03
C VAL A 135 9.47 -6.60 -20.46
N LEU A 136 8.86 -5.52 -20.95
CA LEU A 136 9.14 -4.94 -22.24
C LEU A 136 10.06 -3.73 -22.05
N PRO A 137 11.27 -3.73 -22.64
CA PRO A 137 12.10 -2.54 -22.73
C PRO A 137 11.35 -1.41 -23.41
N VAL A 138 11.48 -0.20 -22.85
CA VAL A 138 10.86 1.02 -23.36
C VAL A 138 11.90 1.89 -24.02
N ASP A 139 11.84 2.02 -25.35
CA ASP A 139 12.85 2.77 -26.14
C ASP A 139 14.30 2.36 -25.82
N GLY A 140 14.51 1.08 -25.50
CA GLY A 140 15.78 0.50 -25.10
C GLY A 140 16.04 0.48 -23.59
N ALA A 141 15.37 1.33 -22.80
CA ALA A 141 15.50 1.33 -21.34
C ALA A 141 14.78 0.12 -20.74
N ASP A 142 15.48 -0.63 -19.88
CA ASP A 142 14.92 -1.81 -19.19
C ASP A 142 15.41 -1.84 -17.75
N LEU A 143 14.49 -1.83 -16.79
CA LEU A 143 14.76 -1.86 -15.36
C LEU A 143 15.46 -3.16 -14.93
N PHE A 144 15.28 -4.26 -15.68
CA PHE A 144 15.78 -5.60 -15.35
C PHE A 144 16.77 -6.14 -16.41
N GLY A 145 17.11 -5.32 -17.40
CA GLY A 145 18.01 -5.69 -18.48
C GLY A 145 19.49 -5.67 -18.09
N ASP A 146 20.36 -5.59 -19.08
CA ASP A 146 21.80 -5.48 -18.87
C ASP A 146 22.20 -4.11 -18.27
N ALA A 147 23.51 -3.87 -18.11
CA ALA A 147 24.00 -2.63 -17.51
C ALA A 147 23.73 -1.40 -18.40
N ASP A 148 23.80 -1.55 -19.72
CA ASP A 148 23.58 -0.45 -20.66
C ASP A 148 22.10 -0.06 -20.67
N ALA A 149 21.21 -1.06 -20.73
CA ALA A 149 19.75 -0.85 -20.68
C ALA A 149 19.28 -0.17 -19.39
N ARG A 150 19.85 -0.55 -18.24
CA ARG A 150 19.54 0.05 -16.93
C ARG A 150 20.14 1.43 -16.73
N SER A 151 21.17 1.79 -17.49
CA SER A 151 21.78 3.13 -17.43
C SER A 151 20.98 4.19 -18.20
N MET A 152 20.07 3.76 -19.08
CA MET A 152 19.20 4.67 -19.83
C MET A 152 18.09 5.24 -18.95
N PRO A 153 17.71 6.52 -19.14
CA PRO A 153 16.58 7.10 -18.42
C PRO A 153 15.29 6.33 -18.70
N TYR A 154 14.65 5.85 -17.64
CA TYR A 154 13.39 5.11 -17.76
C TYR A 154 12.20 6.08 -17.64
N PRO A 155 11.24 6.07 -18.60
CA PRO A 155 10.27 7.16 -18.72
C PRO A 155 9.05 7.06 -17.79
N PHE A 156 8.83 5.92 -17.12
CA PHE A 156 7.63 5.69 -16.31
C PHE A 156 7.97 5.54 -14.82
N THR A 157 7.53 6.51 -14.03
CA THR A 157 7.60 6.52 -12.58
C THR A 157 6.27 6.97 -12.00
N THR A 158 6.04 6.63 -10.72
CA THR A 158 4.95 7.17 -9.91
C THR A 158 5.49 7.56 -8.54
N ILE A 159 4.81 8.48 -7.87
CA ILE A 159 5.13 8.88 -6.50
C ILE A 159 4.19 8.10 -5.56
N ILE A 160 4.76 7.48 -4.52
CA ILE A 160 4.02 6.81 -3.43
C ILE A 160 4.40 7.35 -2.06
#